data_AF-A0A024FJH6-F1
#
_entry.id   AF-A0A024FJH6-F1
#
_cell.length_a   1.000
_cell.length_b   1.000
_cell.length_c   1.000
_cell.angle_alpha   90.00
_cell.angle_beta   90.00
_cell.angle_gamma   90.00
#
_symmetry.space_group_name_H-M   'P 1'
#
loop_
_entity.id
_entity.type
_entity.pdbx_description
1 polymer ?
#
loop_
_entity_poly.entity_id
_entity_poly.type
_entity_poly.pdbx_seq_one_letter_code
_entity_poly.pdbx_strand_id
1 'polypeptide(L)'
;MEKDDKRIKDLVNKLMTADSLEQAPMNFTDSVMSKIEAISTSKTIVYKPLIPKYILWLVGTGFIAVVGYILFKQPTGNSTFLDRFNLPDLSFNPFEGLSFELSNTLMYAVVLFAIMLSIQIPILKQYFNNRMSF
;
A
#
# COMPACT_ATOMS: atom_id res chain seq x y z
N MET A 1 41.91 -55.15 16.15
CA MET A 1 40.60 -54.53 15.86
C MET A 1 39.97 -53.97 17.14
N GLU A 2 39.45 -54.78 18.08
CA GLU A 2 38.78 -54.21 19.28
C GLU A 2 39.69 -53.36 20.20
N LYS A 3 40.98 -53.69 20.28
CA LYS A 3 41.96 -52.93 21.09
C LYS A 3 42.33 -51.58 20.47
N ASP A 4 42.28 -51.47 19.15
CA ASP A 4 42.63 -50.24 18.45
C ASP A 4 41.49 -49.22 18.58
N ASP A 5 40.24 -49.69 18.46
CA ASP A 5 39.05 -48.85 18.67
C ASP A 5 38.97 -48.26 20.08
N LYS A 6 39.37 -49.04 21.10
CA LYS A 6 39.44 -48.56 22.49
C LYS A 6 40.47 -47.45 22.64
N ARG A 7 41.63 -47.57 22.01
CA ARG A 7 42.69 -46.54 22.06
C ARG A 7 42.26 -45.26 21.34
N ILE A 8 41.56 -45.37 20.22
CA ILE A 8 41.02 -44.20 19.50
C ILE A 8 39.96 -43.50 20.34
N LYS A 9 39.04 -44.25 20.98
CA LYS A 9 38.06 -43.66 21.90
C LYS A 9 38.70 -42.95 23.08
N ASP A 10 39.74 -43.54 23.66
CA ASP A 10 40.45 -42.96 24.80
C ASP A 10 41.18 -41.67 24.43
N LEU A 11 41.78 -41.63 23.23
CA LEU A 11 42.41 -40.42 22.68
C LEU A 11 41.38 -39.32 22.40
N VAL A 12 40.23 -39.65 21.81
CA VAL A 12 39.14 -38.68 21.56
C VAL A 12 38.60 -38.13 22.86
N ASN A 13 38.37 -38.98 23.87
CA ASN A 13 37.88 -38.56 25.17
C ASN A 13 38.89 -37.66 25.89
N LYS A 14 40.19 -38.00 25.82
CA LYS A 14 41.27 -37.18 26.38
C LYS A 14 41.41 -35.83 25.69
N LEU A 15 41.19 -35.77 24.37
CA LEU A 15 41.18 -34.50 23.63
C LEU A 15 39.96 -33.65 23.99
N MET A 16 38.76 -34.24 24.06
CA MET A 16 37.52 -33.54 24.45
C MET A 16 37.51 -33.05 25.90
N THR A 17 38.29 -33.68 26.78
CA THR A 17 38.43 -33.26 28.19
C THR A 17 39.60 -32.31 28.43
N ALA A 18 40.63 -32.35 27.58
CA ALA A 18 41.78 -31.45 27.65
C ALA A 18 41.51 -30.08 27.02
N ASP A 19 40.72 -30.02 25.95
CA ASP A 19 40.10 -28.77 25.54
C ASP A 19 39.01 -28.46 26.56
N SER A 20 39.24 -27.41 27.36
CA SER A 20 38.24 -26.84 28.23
C SER A 20 37.05 -26.47 27.34
N LEU A 21 36.03 -27.33 27.30
CA LEU A 21 34.79 -27.13 26.55
C LEU A 21 34.38 -25.68 26.73
N GLU A 22 34.48 -24.88 25.66
CA GLU A 22 34.06 -23.49 25.66
C GLU A 22 32.56 -23.51 25.95
N GLN A 23 32.23 -23.44 27.24
CA GLN A 23 30.86 -23.42 27.69
C GLN A 23 30.28 -22.14 27.13
N ALA A 24 29.20 -22.28 26.37
CA ALA A 24 28.48 -21.14 25.86
C ALA A 24 28.28 -20.16 27.03
N PRO A 25 28.59 -18.86 26.84
CA PRO A 25 28.48 -17.89 27.90
C PRO A 25 27.06 -17.96 28.48
N MET A 26 26.92 -17.75 29.78
CA MET A 26 25.64 -17.92 30.51
C MET A 26 24.46 -17.19 29.85
N ASN A 27 24.74 -16.12 29.10
CA ASN A 27 23.78 -15.27 28.41
C ASN A 27 23.73 -15.50 26.88
N PHE A 28 24.25 -16.61 26.36
CA PHE A 28 24.27 -16.91 24.93
C PHE A 28 22.86 -16.96 24.36
N THR A 29 21.97 -17.70 25.02
CA THR A 29 20.56 -17.82 24.62
C THR A 29 19.86 -16.47 24.64
N ASP A 30 20.06 -15.67 25.68
CA ASP A 30 19.44 -14.34 25.80
C ASP A 30 19.96 -13.39 24.71
N SER A 31 21.25 -13.43 24.41
CA SER A 31 21.87 -12.60 23.36
C SER A 31 21.39 -12.98 21.96
N VAL A 32 21.19 -14.27 21.71
CA VAL A 32 20.66 -14.80 20.44
C VAL A 32 19.18 -14.47 20.32
N MET A 33 18.39 -14.69 21.38
CA MET A 33 16.95 -14.42 21.39
C MET A 33 16.67 -12.92 21.25
N SER A 34 17.45 -12.06 21.90
CA SER A 34 17.36 -10.59 21.76
C SER A 34 17.63 -10.13 20.32
N LYS A 35 18.62 -10.73 19.64
CA LYS A 35 18.88 -10.43 18.22
C LYS A 35 17.78 -10.96 17.30
N ILE A 36 17.22 -12.13 17.60
CA ILE A 36 16.10 -12.72 16.85
C ILE A 36 14.84 -11.86 17.03
N GLU A 37 14.55 -11.39 18.24
CA GLU A 37 13.45 -10.45 18.52
C GLU A 37 13.66 -9.13 17.78
N ALA A 38 14.85 -8.55 17.80
CA ALA A 38 15.13 -7.31 17.05
C ALA A 38 14.92 -7.48 15.52
N ILE A 39 15.30 -8.64 14.96
CA ILE A 39 15.10 -8.96 13.54
C ILE A 39 13.62 -9.24 13.24
N SER A 40 12.90 -9.90 14.15
CA SER A 40 11.48 -10.23 13.97
C SER A 40 10.56 -9.03 14.20
N THR A 41 10.90 -8.10 15.10
CA THR A 41 10.27 -6.77 15.21
C THR A 41 10.55 -5.92 13.97
N SER A 42 11.77 -5.97 13.41
CA SER A 42 12.06 -5.34 12.11
C SER A 42 11.27 -5.96 10.96
N LYS A 43 10.83 -7.21 11.11
CA LYS A 43 9.97 -7.94 10.19
C LYS A 43 8.51 -7.99 10.68
N THR A 44 8.10 -7.08 11.57
CA THR A 44 6.69 -6.75 11.68
C THR A 44 6.24 -6.41 10.28
N ILE A 45 5.28 -7.18 9.79
CA ILE A 45 4.72 -7.07 8.45
C ILE A 45 4.12 -5.68 8.38
N VAL A 46 4.92 -4.69 7.97
CA VAL A 46 4.45 -3.31 7.84
C VAL A 46 3.44 -3.38 6.72
N TYR A 47 2.17 -3.37 7.09
CA TYR A 47 1.06 -3.31 6.17
C TYR A 47 1.20 -2.04 5.35
N LYS A 48 1.86 -2.18 4.20
CA LYS A 48 1.97 -1.11 3.23
C LYS A 48 0.57 -0.94 2.66
N PRO A 49 -0.09 0.22 2.85
CA PRO A 49 -1.43 0.41 2.34
C PRO A 49 -1.39 0.18 0.82
N LEU A 50 -2.23 -0.75 0.33
CA LEU A 50 -2.31 -1.14 -1.08
C LEU A 50 -2.46 0.06 -2.02
N ILE A 51 -3.12 1.11 -1.53
CA ILE A 51 -3.19 2.41 -2.19
C ILE A 51 -2.60 3.45 -1.24
N PRO A 52 -1.46 4.06 -1.61
CA PRO A 52 -0.91 5.18 -0.90
C PRO A 52 -1.89 6.36 -0.86
N LYS A 53 -1.91 7.09 0.26
CA LYS A 53 -2.84 8.21 0.50
C LYS A 53 -2.77 9.29 -0.61
N TYR A 54 -1.61 9.45 -1.25
CA TYR A 54 -1.41 10.41 -2.34
C TYR A 54 -2.23 10.07 -3.60
N ILE A 55 -2.48 8.79 -3.91
CA ILE A 55 -3.30 8.40 -5.07
C ILE A 55 -4.77 8.70 -4.83
N LEU A 56 -5.27 8.51 -3.60
CA LEU A 56 -6.63 8.93 -3.26
C LEU A 56 -6.80 10.46 -3.39
N TRP A 57 -5.80 11.22 -2.96
CA TRP A 57 -5.81 12.68 -3.11
C TRP A 57 -5.73 13.09 -4.58
N LEU A 58 -4.93 12.40 -5.40
CA LEU A 58 -4.85 12.63 -6.85
C LEU A 58 -6.18 12.36 -7.54
N VAL A 59 -6.84 11.24 -7.25
CA VAL A 59 -8.15 10.89 -7.84
C VAL A 59 -9.23 11.87 -7.39
N GLY A 60 -9.26 12.23 -6.10
CA GLY A 60 -10.20 13.23 -5.58
C GLY A 60 -10.00 14.60 -6.23
N THR A 61 -8.75 15.06 -6.33
CA THR A 61 -8.41 16.34 -6.98
C THR A 61 -8.76 16.30 -8.47
N GLY A 62 -8.49 15.19 -9.16
CA GLY A 62 -8.87 15.01 -10.57
C GLY A 62 -10.37 15.06 -10.78
N PHE A 63 -11.15 14.43 -9.89
CA PHE A 63 -12.61 14.51 -9.94
C PHE A 63 -13.11 15.94 -9.72
N ILE A 64 -12.57 16.65 -8.72
CA ILE A 64 -12.92 18.05 -8.46
C ILE A 64 -12.57 18.94 -9.65
N ALA A 65 -11.44 18.71 -10.32
CA ALA A 65 -11.04 19.47 -11.51
C ALA A 65 -11.99 19.23 -12.69
N VAL A 66 -12.42 17.98 -12.91
CA VAL A 66 -13.41 17.64 -13.95
C VAL A 66 -14.76 18.28 -13.64
N VAL A 67 -15.25 18.14 -12.40
CA VAL A 67 -16.51 18.76 -11.98
C VAL A 67 -16.45 20.29 -12.09
N GLY A 68 -15.34 20.90 -11.67
CA GLY A 68 -15.08 22.32 -11.85
C GLY A 68 -15.14 22.72 -13.32
N TYR A 69 -14.46 22.01 -14.21
CA TYR A 69 -14.50 22.27 -15.65
C TYR A 69 -15.93 22.23 -16.22
N ILE A 70 -16.77 21.30 -15.75
CA ILE A 70 -18.18 21.21 -16.18
C ILE A 70 -19.00 22.41 -15.70
N LEU A 71 -18.78 22.86 -14.46
CA LEU A 71 -19.49 24.01 -13.91
C LEU A 71 -19.07 25.34 -14.55
N PHE A 72 -17.80 25.45 -14.96
CA PHE A 72 -17.25 26.65 -15.59
C PHE A 72 -17.47 26.72 -17.10
N LYS A 73 -17.71 25.57 -17.77
CA LYS A 73 -18.01 25.52 -19.20
C LYS A 73 -19.44 26.03 -19.43
N GLN A 74 -19.54 27.20 -20.06
CA GLN A 74 -20.82 27.81 -20.42
C GLN A 74 -21.67 26.85 -21.27
N PRO A 75 -22.97 26.66 -20.98
CA PRO A 75 -23.81 25.71 -21.69
C PRO A 75 -24.03 26.17 -23.14
N THR A 76 -23.24 25.65 -24.07
CA THR A 76 -23.42 25.88 -25.52
C THR A 76 -24.46 24.93 -26.15
N GLY A 77 -25.33 24.34 -25.35
CA GLY A 77 -26.40 23.47 -25.86
C GLY A 77 -27.35 22.97 -24.77
N ASN A 78 -28.64 23.28 -24.95
CA ASN A 78 -29.85 22.68 -24.38
C ASN A 78 -29.64 21.75 -23.17
N SER A 79 -29.22 22.32 -22.03
CA SER A 79 -28.84 21.59 -20.82
C SER A 79 -30.02 21.37 -19.87
N THR A 80 -31.00 20.55 -20.29
CA THR A 80 -32.23 20.22 -19.53
C THR A 80 -32.00 19.71 -18.09
N PHE A 81 -30.80 19.23 -17.75
CA PHE A 81 -30.47 18.70 -16.43
C PHE A 81 -29.86 19.74 -15.48
N LEU A 82 -29.04 20.68 -15.97
CA LEU A 82 -28.43 21.72 -15.13
C LEU A 82 -29.44 22.85 -14.83
N ASP A 83 -30.33 23.15 -15.78
CA ASP A 83 -31.40 24.15 -15.62
C ASP A 83 -32.38 23.78 -14.46
N ARG A 84 -32.51 22.49 -14.13
CA ARG A 84 -33.34 22.05 -12.99
C ARG A 84 -32.71 22.32 -11.62
N PHE A 85 -31.39 22.50 -11.56
CA PHE A 85 -30.67 22.66 -10.30
C PHE A 85 -30.43 24.13 -9.92
N ASN A 86 -30.89 25.10 -10.71
CA ASN A 86 -30.83 26.54 -10.45
C ASN A 86 -29.50 26.99 -9.83
N LEU A 87 -28.39 26.46 -10.35
CA LEU A 87 -27.05 26.76 -9.87
C LEU A 87 -26.66 28.15 -10.39
N PRO A 88 -26.10 29.04 -9.55
CA PRO A 88 -25.61 30.34 -10.02
C PRO A 88 -24.48 30.14 -11.02
N ASP A 89 -24.59 30.80 -12.18
CA ASP A 89 -23.56 30.85 -13.22
C ASP A 89 -22.28 31.47 -12.64
N LEU A 90 -21.37 30.62 -12.17
CA LEU A 90 -20.05 31.04 -11.75
C LEU A 90 -19.14 30.93 -12.96
N SER A 91 -19.03 32.00 -13.76
CA SER A 91 -18.15 32.05 -14.93
C SER A 91 -16.72 32.41 -14.53
N PHE A 92 -15.92 31.41 -14.21
CA PHE A 92 -14.46 31.52 -14.07
C PHE A 92 -13.82 30.49 -14.99
N ASN A 93 -13.30 30.91 -16.14
CA ASN A 93 -12.67 30.02 -17.12
C ASN A 93 -11.13 30.08 -16.98
N PRO A 94 -10.49 29.28 -16.12
CA PRO A 94 -9.03 29.23 -16.03
C PRO A 94 -8.36 28.55 -17.25
N PHE A 95 -9.15 28.04 -18.20
CA PHE A 95 -8.70 27.27 -19.37
C PHE A 95 -9.01 27.96 -20.71
N GLU A 96 -9.14 29.28 -20.73
CA GLU A 96 -9.55 30.10 -21.89
C GLU A 96 -8.62 30.04 -23.13
N GLY A 97 -7.58 29.18 -23.12
CA GLY A 97 -6.69 28.92 -24.26
C GLY A 97 -6.50 27.45 -24.64
N LEU A 98 -7.16 26.51 -23.95
CA LEU A 98 -7.11 25.08 -24.29
C LEU A 98 -8.45 24.65 -24.89
N SER A 99 -8.59 24.82 -26.21
CA SER A 99 -9.75 24.37 -26.98
C SER A 99 -9.75 22.85 -27.13
N PHE A 100 -10.01 22.13 -26.04
CA PHE A 100 -10.33 20.70 -26.09
C PHE A 100 -11.84 20.54 -26.36
N GLU A 101 -12.19 20.30 -27.62
CA GLU A 101 -13.53 19.87 -28.00
C GLU A 101 -13.79 18.42 -27.55
N LEU A 102 -14.07 18.24 -26.26
CA LEU A 102 -14.54 16.96 -25.75
C LEU A 102 -16.02 16.80 -26.10
N SER A 103 -16.36 15.68 -26.74
CA SER A 103 -17.75 15.28 -27.01
C SER A 103 -18.54 15.16 -25.70
N ASN A 104 -19.79 15.60 -25.70
CA ASN A 104 -20.69 15.51 -24.54
C ASN A 104 -20.78 14.07 -24.01
N THR A 105 -20.80 13.07 -24.88
CA THR A 105 -20.82 11.65 -24.49
C THR A 105 -19.58 11.26 -23.69
N LEU A 106 -18.40 11.75 -24.10
CA LEU A 106 -17.14 11.46 -23.42
C LEU A 106 -17.09 12.14 -22.04
N MET A 107 -17.61 13.37 -21.94
CA MET A 107 -17.72 14.07 -20.66
C MET A 107 -18.60 13.31 -19.66
N TYR A 108 -19.79 12.85 -20.09
CA TYR A 108 -20.66 12.04 -19.24
C TYR A 108 -20.03 10.69 -18.88
N ALA A 109 -19.34 10.03 -19.82
CA ALA A 109 -18.66 8.77 -19.57
C ALA A 109 -17.54 8.92 -18.53
N VAL A 110 -16.73 9.99 -18.61
CA VAL A 110 -15.66 10.27 -17.63
C VAL A 110 -16.22 10.52 -16.25
N VAL A 111 -17.29 11.30 -16.12
CA VAL A 111 -17.95 11.56 -14.82
C VAL A 111 -18.48 10.26 -14.22
N LEU A 112 -19.20 9.45 -14.99
CA LEU A 112 -19.74 8.17 -14.53
C LEU A 112 -18.60 7.23 -14.11
N PHE A 113 -17.54 7.15 -14.92
CA PHE A 113 -16.37 6.33 -14.62
C PHE A 113 -15.67 6.78 -13.33
N ALA A 114 -15.53 8.10 -13.10
CA ALA A 114 -14.95 8.62 -11.88
C ALA A 114 -15.79 8.30 -10.63
N ILE A 115 -17.13 8.38 -10.72
CA ILE A 115 -18.04 7.96 -9.65
C ILE A 115 -17.88 6.46 -9.39
N MET A 116 -17.84 5.66 -10.44
CA MET A 116 -17.66 4.21 -10.35
C MET A 116 -16.35 3.85 -9.64
N LEU A 117 -15.23 4.46 -10.03
CA LEU A 117 -13.94 4.25 -9.38
C LEU A 117 -13.94 4.70 -7.91
N SER A 118 -14.60 5.83 -7.62
CA SER A 118 -14.71 6.36 -6.26
C SER A 118 -15.43 5.40 -5.30
N ILE A 119 -16.37 4.60 -5.81
CA ILE A 119 -17.08 3.58 -5.03
C ILE A 119 -16.29 2.25 -5.01
N GLN A 120 -15.72 1.85 -6.14
CA GLN A 120 -14.99 0.57 -6.27
C GLN A 120 -13.72 0.52 -5.40
N ILE A 121 -13.00 1.64 -5.30
CA ILE A 121 -11.73 1.71 -4.55
C ILE A 121 -11.93 1.44 -3.04
N PRO A 122 -12.88 2.07 -2.32
CA PRO A 122 -13.17 1.76 -0.93
C PRO A 122 -13.62 0.32 -0.70
N ILE A 123 -14.48 -0.22 -1.56
CA ILE A 123 -14.98 -1.60 -1.45
C ILE A 123 -13.83 -2.60 -1.55
N LEU A 124 -12.96 -2.41 -2.54
CA LEU A 124 -11.80 -3.29 -2.73
C LEU A 124 -10.81 -3.16 -1.57
N LYS A 125 -10.60 -1.93 -1.06
CA LYS A 125 -9.78 -1.68 0.13
C LYS A 125 -10.33 -2.40 1.36
N GLN A 126 -11.64 -2.35 1.59
CA GLN A 126 -12.30 -3.01 2.72
C GLN A 126 -12.19 -4.53 2.63
N TYR A 127 -12.41 -5.10 1.44
CA TYR A 127 -12.29 -6.54 1.22
C TYR A 127 -10.87 -7.06 1.54
N PHE A 128 -9.83 -6.39 1.05
CA PHE A 128 -8.45 -6.78 1.34
C PHE A 128 -8.06 -6.55 2.80
N ASN A 129 -8.52 -5.46 3.43
CA ASN A 129 -8.26 -5.20 4.85
C ASN A 129 -8.80 -6.32 5.75
N ASN A 130 -10.01 -6.81 5.45
CA ASN A 130 -10.64 -7.89 6.22
C ASN A 130 -9.98 -9.26 6.01
N ARG A 131 -9.39 -9.52 4.83
CA ARG A 131 -8.70 -10.78 4.54
C ARG A 131 -7.27 -10.82 5.09
N MET A 132 -6.70 -9.65 5.36
CA MET A 132 -5.31 -9.48 5.78
C MET A 132 -5.18 -9.20 7.28
N SER A 133 -6.26 -8.94 8.02
CA SER A 133 -6.19 -8.93 9.48
C SER A 133 -6.06 -10.37 10.00
N PHE A 134 -4.82 -10.79 10.22
CA PHE A 134 -4.47 -11.90 11.12
C PHE A 134 -4.19 -11.34 12.51
#